data_AF-A0A816BJQ4-F1
#
_entry.id   AF-A0A816BJQ4-F1
#
_cell.length_a   1.000
_cell.length_b   1.000
_cell.length_c   1.000
_cell.angle_alpha   90.00
_cell.angle_beta   90.00
_cell.angle_gamma   90.00
#
_symmetry.space_group_name_H-M   'P 1'
#
loop_
_entity.id
_entity.type
_entity.pdbx_description
1 polymer ?
#
loop_
_entity_poly.entity_id
_entity_poly.type
_entity_poly.pdbx_seq_one_letter_code
_entity_poly.pdbx_strand_id
1 'polypeptide(L)'
;MENVVLLWYHNSADNDIPSTLIVNQIQERNIAYLQFNDLQLCTNYVDSIPKKKIFLVLWISISSTETLSSLHKYRQIDSVFMFAEDLSNDRSFAENLLDKYAKIIGIYTNEIELFKAINENIDLTLKQDLSLSFYNQHQKSTRELSKESALFLWFQLFKDVLLHLPQNDKNAKQQLVNYLKQCYHNNNKQLKLIDEFDSLYKAEDAIKWYTGQPFLYKNLNKALRTEDIEQLYLFRFFITD
;
A
#
# COMPACT_ATOMS: atom_id res chain seq x y z
N MET A 1 11.51 -1.51 18.93
CA MET A 1 11.92 -2.78 18.31
C MET A 1 10.76 -3.31 17.48
N GLU A 2 10.89 -3.11 16.16
CA GLU A 2 10.26 -3.80 15.03
C GLU A 2 8.75 -4.09 15.07
N ASN A 3 7.95 -3.03 14.89
CA ASN A 3 6.55 -3.13 14.46
C ASN A 3 6.41 -3.57 12.99
N VAL A 4 7.52 -3.73 12.28
CA VAL A 4 7.59 -4.07 10.86
C VAL A 4 8.32 -5.39 10.68
N VAL A 5 7.81 -6.25 9.81
CA VAL A 5 8.43 -7.51 9.38
C VAL A 5 8.46 -7.54 7.86
N LEU A 6 9.59 -7.93 7.29
CA LEU A 6 9.71 -8.26 5.88
C LEU A 6 9.55 -9.79 5.72
N LEU A 7 8.51 -10.20 5.02
CA LEU A 7 8.28 -11.60 4.69
C LEU A 7 8.60 -11.84 3.22
N TRP A 8 9.41 -12.84 2.94
CA TRP A 8 9.72 -13.26 1.59
C TRP A 8 9.17 -14.66 1.34
N TYR A 9 8.22 -14.78 0.43
CA TYR A 9 7.67 -16.07 0.05
C TYR A 9 8.10 -16.42 -1.37
N HIS A 10 8.72 -17.60 -1.51
CA HIS A 10 9.17 -18.18 -2.77
C HIS A 10 8.69 -19.64 -2.82
N ASN A 11 8.37 -20.18 -3.99
CA ASN A 11 8.03 -21.61 -4.06
C ASN A 11 9.33 -22.42 -4.11
N SER A 12 9.38 -23.61 -3.49
CA SER A 12 10.58 -24.46 -3.43
C SER A 12 11.12 -24.92 -4.79
N ALA A 13 10.38 -24.69 -5.88
CA ALA A 13 10.86 -24.92 -7.24
C ALA A 13 11.79 -23.80 -7.76
N ASP A 14 11.72 -22.62 -7.16
CA ASP A 14 12.53 -21.45 -7.48
C ASP A 14 13.69 -21.41 -6.47
N ASN A 15 14.87 -21.88 -6.90
CA ASN A 15 16.10 -21.90 -6.09
C ASN A 15 16.71 -20.50 -5.96
N ASP A 16 15.94 -19.50 -5.55
CA ASP A 16 16.42 -18.13 -5.43
C ASP A 16 16.54 -17.73 -3.96
N ILE A 17 17.73 -18.01 -3.44
CA ILE A 17 18.22 -17.40 -2.21
C ILE A 17 18.38 -15.90 -2.54
N PRO A 18 17.82 -14.98 -1.75
CA PRO A 18 18.03 -13.57 -1.97
C PRO A 18 19.53 -13.28 -1.95
N SER A 19 19.99 -12.43 -2.86
CA SER A 19 21.40 -12.10 -2.96
C SER A 19 21.96 -11.59 -1.62
N THR A 20 23.26 -11.77 -1.38
CA THR A 20 23.92 -11.31 -0.15
C THR A 20 23.73 -9.81 0.10
N LEU A 21 23.50 -9.03 -0.97
CA LEU A 21 23.13 -7.61 -0.90
C LEU A 21 21.83 -7.38 -0.12
N ILE A 22 20.82 -8.22 -0.36
CA ILE A 22 19.48 -8.18 0.26
C ILE A 22 19.59 -8.36 1.76
N VAL A 23 20.29 -9.42 2.15
CA VAL A 23 20.46 -9.80 3.56
C VAL A 23 21.19 -8.69 4.31
N ASN A 24 22.23 -8.11 3.73
CA ASN A 24 23.00 -7.03 4.35
C ASN A 24 22.18 -5.75 4.55
N GLN A 25 21.41 -5.31 3.54
CA GLN A 25 20.59 -4.09 3.65
C GLN A 25 19.49 -4.21 4.70
N ILE A 26 18.89 -5.39 4.82
CA ILE A 26 17.87 -5.68 5.84
C ILE A 26 18.48 -5.67 7.24
N GLN A 27 19.66 -6.30 7.40
CA GLN A 27 20.39 -6.34 8.68
C GLN A 27 20.76 -4.93 9.15
N GLU A 28 21.19 -4.04 8.26
CA GLU A 28 21.51 -2.65 8.59
C GLU A 28 20.35 -1.88 9.23
N ARG A 29 19.10 -2.18 8.83
CA ARG A 29 17.91 -1.52 9.37
C ARG A 29 17.35 -2.19 10.62
N ASN A 30 17.92 -3.31 11.05
CA ASN A 30 17.41 -4.14 12.14
C ASN A 30 15.91 -4.39 11.97
N ILE A 31 15.53 -4.93 10.81
CA ILE A 31 14.16 -5.33 10.47
C ILE A 31 14.10 -6.86 10.43
N ALA A 32 13.17 -7.45 11.17
CA ALA A 32 12.91 -8.88 11.12
C ALA A 32 12.60 -9.32 9.68
N TYR A 33 13.40 -10.28 9.22
CA TYR A 33 13.29 -10.86 7.90
C TYR A 33 13.13 -12.37 8.00
N LEU A 34 12.11 -12.89 7.32
CA LEU A 34 11.79 -14.30 7.32
C LEU A 34 11.45 -14.75 5.91
N GLN A 35 11.89 -15.96 5.59
CA GLN A 35 11.58 -16.64 4.36
C GLN A 35 10.64 -17.80 4.61
N PHE A 36 9.70 -17.98 3.70
CA PHE A 36 8.80 -19.11 3.68
C PHE A 36 8.75 -19.71 2.29
N ASN A 37 8.76 -21.04 2.23
CA ASN A 37 8.52 -21.82 1.01
C ASN A 37 7.24 -22.65 1.07
N ASP A 38 6.54 -22.58 2.21
CA ASP A 38 5.28 -23.27 2.46
C ASP A 38 4.21 -22.24 2.84
N LEU A 39 3.10 -22.25 2.10
CA LEU A 39 2.02 -21.27 2.27
C LEU A 39 1.34 -21.41 3.63
N GLN A 40 1.21 -22.63 4.15
CA GLN A 40 0.58 -22.89 5.44
C GLN A 40 1.46 -22.36 6.58
N LEU A 41 2.76 -22.61 6.54
CA LEU A 41 3.71 -22.07 7.53
C LEU A 41 3.75 -20.54 7.48
N CYS A 42 3.75 -19.95 6.28
CA CYS A 42 3.68 -18.50 6.10
C CYS A 42 2.40 -17.93 6.72
N THR A 43 1.25 -18.54 6.44
CA THR A 43 -0.05 -18.12 6.96
C THR A 43 -0.12 -18.24 8.49
N ASN A 44 0.33 -19.37 9.05
CA ASN A 44 0.39 -19.59 10.48
C ASN A 44 1.29 -18.55 11.19
N TYR A 45 2.41 -18.18 10.57
CA TYR A 45 3.26 -17.12 11.10
C TYR A 45 2.56 -15.78 11.07
N VAL A 46 1.94 -15.41 9.95
CA VAL A 46 1.15 -14.18 9.79
C VAL A 46 0.07 -14.10 10.89
N ASP A 47 -0.64 -15.19 11.17
CA ASP A 47 -1.63 -15.29 12.26
C ASP A 47 -1.03 -15.07 13.65
N SER A 48 0.22 -15.50 13.88
CA SER A 48 0.92 -15.38 15.16
C SER A 48 1.36 -13.95 15.53
N ILE A 49 1.40 -13.02 14.56
CA ILE A 49 1.87 -11.64 14.74
C ILE A 49 0.82 -10.58 14.38
N PRO A 50 -0.40 -10.61 14.97
CA PRO A 50 -1.54 -9.79 14.53
C PRO A 50 -1.36 -8.28 14.71
N LYS A 51 -0.33 -7.85 15.46
CA LYS A 51 -0.05 -6.43 15.76
C LYS A 51 1.10 -5.85 14.92
N LYS A 52 1.83 -6.69 14.17
CA LYS A 52 2.95 -6.22 13.34
C LYS A 52 2.45 -5.86 11.95
N LYS A 53 3.11 -4.91 11.30
CA LYS A 53 2.95 -4.64 9.87
C LYS A 53 3.88 -5.52 9.06
N ILE A 54 3.35 -6.06 7.98
CA ILE A 54 4.04 -7.01 7.12
C ILE A 54 4.20 -6.39 5.74
N PHE A 55 5.45 -6.38 5.27
CA PHE A 55 5.81 -6.10 3.89
C PHE A 55 6.13 -7.45 3.26
N LEU A 56 5.39 -7.83 2.23
CA LEU A 56 5.48 -9.16 1.63
C LEU A 56 6.17 -9.05 0.27
N VAL A 57 7.22 -9.83 0.07
CA VAL A 57 7.84 -10.06 -1.23
C VAL A 57 7.39 -11.41 -1.76
N LEU A 58 6.89 -11.43 -2.99
CA LEU A 58 6.44 -12.64 -3.68
C LEU A 58 7.15 -12.79 -5.01
N TRP A 59 7.61 -14.01 -5.32
CA TRP A 59 7.96 -14.35 -6.69
C TRP A 59 6.69 -14.43 -7.57
N ILE A 60 6.77 -13.95 -8.81
CA ILE A 60 5.73 -14.17 -9.82
C ILE A 60 5.85 -15.59 -10.35
N SER A 61 4.84 -16.39 -10.06
CA SER A 61 4.68 -17.76 -10.52
C SER A 61 3.20 -18.09 -10.68
N ILE A 62 2.92 -19.29 -11.19
CA ILE A 62 1.54 -19.78 -11.31
C ILE A 62 0.82 -19.84 -9.94
N SER A 63 1.58 -20.03 -8.85
CA SER A 63 1.08 -20.10 -7.48
C SER A 63 0.88 -18.71 -6.83
N SER A 64 1.30 -17.61 -7.46
CA SER A 64 1.13 -16.27 -6.90
C SER A 64 -0.33 -15.91 -6.71
N THR A 65 -1.22 -16.38 -7.58
CA THR A 65 -2.67 -16.10 -7.45
C THR A 65 -3.24 -16.73 -6.19
N GLU A 66 -2.91 -17.99 -5.91
CA GLU A 66 -3.33 -18.71 -4.71
C GLU A 66 -2.76 -18.06 -3.44
N THR A 67 -1.47 -17.77 -3.47
CA THR A 67 -0.75 -17.11 -2.37
C THR A 67 -1.37 -15.75 -2.04
N LEU A 68 -1.58 -14.89 -3.04
CA LEU A 68 -2.22 -13.59 -2.89
C LEU A 68 -3.67 -13.72 -2.41
N SER A 69 -4.43 -14.68 -2.94
CA SER A 69 -5.81 -14.90 -2.50
C SER A 69 -5.90 -15.28 -1.02
N SER A 70 -4.93 -16.05 -0.53
CA SER A 70 -4.85 -16.45 0.88
C SER A 70 -4.37 -15.30 1.78
N LEU A 71 -3.41 -14.51 1.31
CA LEU A 71 -2.73 -13.51 2.13
C LEU A 71 -3.38 -12.12 2.08
N HIS A 72 -4.00 -11.70 0.97
CA HIS A 72 -4.51 -10.33 0.82
C HIS A 72 -5.55 -9.93 1.88
N LYS A 73 -6.30 -10.91 2.43
CA LYS A 73 -7.32 -10.72 3.47
C LYS A 73 -6.75 -10.19 4.79
N TYR A 74 -5.46 -10.38 5.03
CA TYR A 74 -4.84 -10.00 6.30
C TYR A 74 -4.60 -8.51 6.38
N ARG A 75 -5.18 -7.86 7.40
CA ARG A 75 -4.95 -6.44 7.67
C ARG A 75 -3.49 -6.13 8.00
N GLN A 76 -2.76 -7.06 8.66
CA GLN A 76 -1.33 -6.85 8.93
C GLN A 76 -0.46 -6.73 7.68
N ILE A 77 -0.89 -7.26 6.53
CA ILE A 77 -0.16 -7.09 5.27
C ILE A 77 -0.48 -5.72 4.71
N ASP A 78 0.50 -4.83 4.80
CA ASP A 78 0.41 -3.43 4.37
C ASP A 78 0.70 -3.30 2.88
N SER A 79 1.80 -3.91 2.43
CA SER A 79 2.35 -3.75 1.09
C SER A 79 2.87 -5.07 0.56
N VAL A 80 2.62 -5.32 -0.73
CA VAL A 80 3.12 -6.49 -1.46
C VAL A 80 3.99 -6.04 -2.63
N PHE A 81 5.16 -6.63 -2.76
CA PHE A 81 6.10 -6.40 -3.87
C PHE A 81 6.25 -7.71 -4.63
N MET A 82 6.04 -7.67 -5.93
CA MET A 82 6.21 -8.84 -6.77
C MET A 82 7.55 -8.77 -7.48
N PHE A 83 8.28 -9.87 -7.50
CA PHE A 83 9.58 -9.98 -8.16
C PHE A 83 9.54 -11.06 -9.23
N ALA A 84 10.18 -10.80 -10.37
CA ALA A 84 10.31 -11.75 -11.47
C ALA A 84 11.63 -11.50 -12.21
N GLU A 85 12.35 -12.53 -12.61
CA GLU A 85 13.55 -12.35 -13.44
C GLU A 85 13.21 -11.78 -14.82
N ASP A 86 12.12 -12.25 -15.41
CA ASP A 86 11.63 -11.81 -16.71
C ASP A 86 10.10 -11.70 -16.71
N LEU A 87 9.60 -10.63 -17.31
CA LEU A 87 8.17 -10.33 -17.48
C LEU A 87 7.69 -10.49 -18.92
N SER A 88 8.56 -10.89 -19.85
CA SER A 88 8.26 -11.00 -21.28
C SER A 88 7.03 -11.88 -21.54
N ASN A 89 6.97 -13.05 -20.91
CA ASN A 89 5.88 -14.02 -21.07
C ASN A 89 4.71 -13.80 -20.10
N ASP A 90 4.97 -13.17 -18.95
CA ASP A 90 4.01 -13.06 -17.85
C ASP A 90 3.41 -11.66 -17.68
N ARG A 91 3.70 -10.70 -18.59
CA ARG A 91 3.22 -9.32 -18.46
C ARG A 91 1.72 -9.22 -18.26
N SER A 92 0.93 -9.91 -19.06
CA SER A 92 -0.53 -9.87 -18.94
C SER A 92 -1.02 -10.47 -17.62
N PHE A 93 -0.37 -11.53 -17.12
CA PHE A 93 -0.66 -12.13 -15.82
C PHE A 93 -0.32 -11.18 -14.68
N ALA A 94 0.86 -10.58 -14.72
CA ALA A 94 1.35 -9.54 -13.82
C ALA A 94 0.38 -8.34 -13.74
N GLU A 95 -0.05 -7.79 -14.88
CA GLU A 95 -1.01 -6.69 -14.97
C GLU A 95 -2.36 -7.06 -14.34
N ASN A 96 -2.85 -8.29 -14.58
CA ASN A 96 -4.08 -8.79 -13.95
C ASN A 96 -3.98 -8.87 -12.42
N LEU A 97 -2.80 -9.18 -11.87
CA LEU A 97 -2.58 -9.21 -10.43
C LEU A 97 -2.59 -7.79 -9.84
N LEU A 98 -1.91 -6.84 -10.48
CA LEU A 98 -1.90 -5.43 -10.09
C LEU A 98 -3.31 -4.83 -10.04
N ASP A 99 -4.16 -5.24 -10.99
CA ASP A 99 -5.55 -4.80 -11.04
C ASP A 99 -6.40 -5.37 -9.94
N LYS A 100 -6.16 -6.63 -9.58
CA LYS A 100 -6.99 -7.37 -8.64
C LYS A 100 -6.64 -7.06 -7.19
N TYR A 101 -5.36 -6.88 -6.88
CA TYR A 101 -4.88 -6.79 -5.50
C TYR A 101 -4.29 -5.41 -5.21
N ALA A 102 -5.09 -4.57 -4.55
CA ALA A 102 -4.76 -3.17 -4.26
C ALA A 102 -3.49 -2.96 -3.43
N LYS A 103 -3.10 -3.97 -2.64
CA LYS A 103 -1.89 -3.96 -1.80
C LYS A 103 -0.60 -4.17 -2.58
N ILE A 104 -0.68 -4.55 -3.86
CA ILE A 104 0.50 -4.69 -4.71
C ILE A 104 1.00 -3.29 -5.08
N ILE A 105 2.19 -2.97 -4.57
CA ILE A 105 2.87 -1.71 -4.83
C ILE A 105 3.39 -1.69 -6.26
N GLY A 106 4.09 -2.74 -6.65
CA GLY A 106 4.69 -2.85 -7.98
C GLY A 106 5.25 -4.24 -8.26
N ILE A 107 5.76 -4.35 -9.48
CA ILE A 107 6.44 -5.53 -10.01
C ILE A 107 7.83 -5.11 -10.40
N TYR A 108 8.83 -5.91 -10.02
CA TYR A 108 10.23 -5.57 -10.14
C TYR A 108 10.99 -6.71 -10.80
N THR A 109 11.89 -6.37 -11.73
CA THR A 109 12.84 -7.31 -12.34
C THR A 109 14.27 -7.05 -11.93
N ASN A 110 14.46 -6.05 -11.07
CA ASN A 110 15.76 -5.62 -10.58
C ASN A 110 15.71 -5.57 -9.05
N GLU A 111 16.64 -6.28 -8.41
CA GLU A 111 16.71 -6.33 -6.95
C GLU A 111 16.91 -4.93 -6.34
N ILE A 112 17.79 -4.10 -6.90
CA ILE A 112 18.09 -2.76 -6.38
C ILE A 112 16.82 -1.89 -6.39
N GLU A 113 16.04 -1.94 -7.46
CA GLU A 113 14.76 -1.22 -7.55
C GLU A 113 13.72 -1.76 -6.56
N LEU A 114 13.64 -3.09 -6.41
CA LEU A 114 12.79 -3.74 -5.40
C LEU A 114 13.14 -3.25 -3.99
N PHE A 115 14.41 -3.25 -3.60
CA PHE A 115 14.82 -2.81 -2.26
C PHE A 115 14.61 -1.34 -2.03
N LYS A 116 14.89 -0.52 -3.04
CA LYS A 116 14.57 0.90 -2.98
C LYS A 116 13.09 1.09 -2.67
N ALA A 117 12.21 0.41 -3.41
CA ALA A 117 10.77 0.50 -3.20
C ALA A 117 10.34 -0.04 -1.82
N ILE A 118 10.89 -1.16 -1.35
CA ILE A 118 10.62 -1.70 -0.01
C ILE A 118 10.98 -0.67 1.07
N ASN A 119 12.20 -0.15 1.02
CA ASN A 119 12.69 0.81 2.01
C ASN A 119 11.88 2.10 2.03
N GLU A 120 11.59 2.67 0.85
CA GLU A 120 10.74 3.85 0.71
C GLU A 120 9.35 3.60 1.33
N ASN A 121 8.71 2.47 1.03
CA ASN A 121 7.39 2.17 1.57
C ASN A 121 7.40 1.89 3.08
N ILE A 122 8.45 1.28 3.61
CA ILE A 122 8.63 1.11 5.06
C ILE A 122 8.74 2.49 5.73
N ASP A 123 9.56 3.39 5.20
CA ASP A 123 9.76 4.72 5.74
C ASP A 123 8.47 5.55 5.70
N LEU A 124 7.75 5.53 4.57
CA LEU A 124 6.46 6.19 4.44
C LEU A 124 5.42 5.64 5.43
N THR A 125 5.42 4.32 5.64
CA THR A 125 4.47 3.68 6.55
C THR A 125 4.76 4.00 8.01
N LEU A 126 6.03 4.00 8.41
CA LEU A 126 6.44 4.39 9.76
C LEU A 126 6.15 5.88 10.02
N LYS A 127 6.39 6.74 9.02
CA LYS A 127 6.04 8.15 9.06
C LYS A 127 4.53 8.33 9.30
N GLN A 128 3.69 7.61 8.57
CA GLN A 128 2.24 7.67 8.71
C GLN A 128 1.75 7.18 10.07
N ASP A 129 2.30 6.08 10.60
CA ASP A 129 1.94 5.56 11.93
C ASP A 129 2.28 6.53 13.05
N LEU A 130 3.44 7.19 12.95
CA LEU A 130 3.82 8.26 13.87
C LEU A 130 2.80 9.40 13.80
N SER A 131 2.45 9.87 12.60
CA SER A 131 1.43 10.91 12.40
C SER A 131 0.08 10.56 13.03
N LEU A 132 -0.39 9.32 12.87
CA LEU A 132 -1.66 8.85 13.45
C LEU A 132 -1.58 8.66 14.97
N SER A 133 -0.42 8.26 15.50
CA SER A 133 -0.25 8.06 16.95
C SER A 133 -0.48 9.34 17.76
N PHE A 134 -0.25 10.51 17.17
CA PHE A 134 -0.55 11.80 17.79
C PHE A 134 -2.04 12.05 18.03
N TYR A 135 -2.94 11.30 17.38
CA TYR A 135 -4.39 11.42 17.59
C TYR A 135 -4.86 10.68 18.85
N ASN A 136 -4.16 9.62 19.25
CA ASN A 136 -4.53 8.75 20.38
C ASN A 136 -4.02 9.26 21.74
N GLN A 137 -4.00 10.58 21.96
CA GLN A 137 -3.41 11.22 23.14
C GLN A 137 -4.26 11.11 24.42
N HIS A 138 -4.43 9.88 24.90
CA HIS A 138 -4.64 9.62 26.33
C HIS A 138 -3.39 9.13 27.06
N GLN A 139 -2.24 8.94 26.40
CA GLN A 139 -1.03 8.48 27.08
C GLN A 139 0.27 9.18 26.66
N LYS A 140 0.77 9.97 27.63
CA LYS A 140 2.15 10.30 27.98
C LYS A 140 3.01 11.12 27.00
N SER A 141 3.11 12.38 27.43
CA SER A 141 4.18 13.36 27.26
C SER A 141 5.61 12.76 27.26
N THR A 142 6.50 13.49 26.58
CA THR A 142 7.95 13.31 26.37
C THR A 142 8.38 12.27 25.33
N ARG A 143 8.39 12.68 24.04
CA ARG A 143 9.25 12.13 22.98
C ARG A 143 9.90 13.27 22.20
N GLU A 144 11.09 13.06 21.65
CA GLU A 144 11.97 14.11 21.12
C GLU A 144 11.34 14.89 19.94
N LEU A 145 11.22 16.20 20.15
CA LEU A 145 10.21 17.05 19.55
C LEU A 145 10.56 17.67 18.18
N SER A 146 11.71 17.40 17.54
CA SER A 146 12.07 18.17 16.33
C SER A 146 11.48 17.59 15.03
N LYS A 147 11.71 16.30 14.73
CA LYS A 147 11.09 15.63 13.56
C LYS A 147 9.64 15.24 13.83
N GLU A 148 9.34 14.85 15.06
CA GLU A 148 8.00 14.45 15.49
C GLU A 148 7.01 15.64 15.47
N SER A 149 7.47 16.86 15.77
CA SER A 149 6.62 18.07 15.67
C SER A 149 6.29 18.45 14.23
N ALA A 150 7.22 18.30 13.28
CA ALA A 150 6.97 18.62 11.87
C ALA A 150 5.87 17.71 11.28
N LEU A 151 5.89 16.42 11.61
CA LEU A 151 4.86 15.46 11.20
C LEU A 151 3.51 15.75 11.82
N PHE A 152 3.50 16.05 13.12
CA PHE A 152 2.28 16.46 13.80
C PHE A 152 1.69 17.73 13.19
N LEU A 153 2.52 18.75 12.96
CA LEU A 153 2.10 20.01 12.33
C LEU A 153 1.58 19.78 10.92
N TRP A 154 2.27 18.95 10.11
CA TRP A 154 1.78 18.59 8.78
C TRP A 154 0.39 17.95 8.85
N PHE A 155 0.16 17.01 9.78
CA PHE A 155 -1.13 16.35 9.91
C PHE A 155 -2.23 17.28 10.44
N GLN A 156 -1.91 18.17 11.40
CA GLN A 156 -2.85 19.20 11.86
C GLN A 156 -3.23 20.13 10.71
N LEU A 157 -2.25 20.61 9.94
CA LEU A 157 -2.50 21.43 8.76
C LEU A 157 -3.29 20.67 7.69
N PHE A 158 -2.99 19.39 7.46
CA PHE A 158 -3.73 18.56 6.53
C PHE A 158 -5.19 18.41 6.95
N LYS A 159 -5.45 18.12 8.22
CA LYS A 159 -6.80 18.06 8.80
C LYS A 159 -7.51 19.41 8.68
N ASP A 160 -6.83 20.51 9.00
CA ASP A 160 -7.40 21.85 8.89
C ASP A 160 -7.72 22.15 7.43
N VAL A 161 -6.83 21.85 6.49
CA VAL A 161 -7.13 21.96 5.05
C VAL A 161 -8.36 21.14 4.72
N LEU A 162 -8.43 19.85 5.05
CA LEU A 162 -9.60 19.00 4.79
C LEU A 162 -10.91 19.60 5.34
N LEU A 163 -10.91 20.11 6.57
CA LEU A 163 -12.08 20.72 7.20
C LEU A 163 -12.51 22.04 6.53
N HIS A 164 -11.57 22.74 5.91
CA HIS A 164 -11.81 24.02 5.23
C HIS A 164 -11.87 23.87 3.71
N LEU A 165 -11.72 22.66 3.16
CA LEU A 165 -11.88 22.41 1.73
C LEU A 165 -13.33 22.75 1.33
N PRO A 166 -13.55 23.37 0.16
CA PRO A 166 -14.88 23.76 -0.25
C PRO A 166 -15.77 22.52 -0.41
N GLN A 167 -16.66 22.27 0.55
CA GLN A 167 -17.59 21.13 0.51
C GLN A 167 -18.64 21.26 -0.60
N ASN A 168 -18.76 22.45 -1.19
CA ASN A 168 -19.76 22.78 -2.21
C ASN A 168 -19.21 22.76 -3.65
N ASP A 169 -18.00 22.24 -3.88
CA ASP A 169 -17.50 22.07 -5.25
C ASP A 169 -18.21 20.89 -5.93
N LYS A 170 -19.30 21.22 -6.65
CA LYS A 170 -20.10 20.26 -7.43
C LYS A 170 -19.28 19.50 -8.47
N ASN A 171 -18.09 20.00 -8.84
CA ASN A 171 -17.22 19.37 -9.83
C ASN A 171 -16.15 18.47 -9.19
N ALA A 172 -16.02 18.43 -7.86
CA ALA A 172 -14.97 17.66 -7.19
C ALA A 172 -14.97 16.18 -7.57
N LYS A 173 -16.16 15.56 -7.64
CA LYS A 173 -16.31 14.17 -8.11
C LYS A 173 -15.81 14.00 -9.55
N GLN A 174 -16.23 14.88 -10.44
CA GLN A 174 -15.84 14.80 -11.86
C GLN A 174 -14.35 15.03 -12.07
N GLN A 175 -13.72 15.90 -11.29
CA GLN A 175 -12.26 16.07 -11.30
C GLN A 175 -11.54 14.78 -10.91
N LEU A 176 -11.98 14.11 -9.83
CA LEU A 176 -11.39 12.82 -9.43
C LEU A 176 -11.59 11.75 -10.50
N VAL A 177 -12.82 11.62 -11.03
CA VAL A 177 -13.14 10.62 -12.05
C VAL A 177 -12.28 10.82 -13.29
N ASN A 178 -12.12 12.06 -13.77
CA ASN A 178 -11.29 12.36 -14.93
C ASN A 178 -9.81 12.06 -14.68
N TYR A 179 -9.28 12.42 -13.51
CA TYR A 179 -7.92 12.07 -13.12
C TYR A 179 -7.71 10.56 -13.12
N LEU A 180 -8.62 9.79 -12.51
CA LEU A 180 -8.52 8.33 -12.47
C LEU A 180 -8.58 7.73 -13.88
N LYS A 181 -9.47 8.22 -14.75
CA LYS A 181 -9.52 7.78 -16.16
C LYS A 181 -8.22 8.04 -16.90
N GLN A 182 -7.52 9.13 -16.62
CA GLN A 182 -6.19 9.41 -17.18
C GLN A 182 -5.13 8.43 -16.64
N CYS A 183 -5.12 8.18 -15.34
CA CYS A 183 -4.20 7.21 -14.72
C CYS A 183 -4.36 5.80 -15.30
N TYR A 184 -5.60 5.41 -15.63
CA TYR A 184 -5.95 4.07 -16.11
C TYR A 184 -6.35 4.03 -17.59
N HIS A 185 -5.91 5.00 -18.41
CA HIS A 185 -6.38 5.16 -19.79
C HIS A 185 -6.20 3.91 -20.68
N ASN A 186 -5.20 3.07 -20.40
CA ASN A 186 -4.95 1.82 -21.13
C ASN A 186 -5.55 0.58 -20.45
N ASN A 187 -6.31 0.75 -19.37
CA ASN A 187 -6.84 -0.34 -18.57
C ASN A 187 -8.37 -0.37 -18.61
N ASN A 188 -8.91 -1.09 -19.60
CA ASN A 188 -10.35 -1.23 -19.81
C ASN A 188 -11.11 -1.83 -18.61
N LYS A 189 -10.45 -2.62 -17.76
CA LYS A 189 -11.09 -3.20 -16.56
C LYS A 189 -11.29 -2.12 -15.50
N GLN A 190 -10.23 -1.37 -15.19
CA GLN A 190 -10.29 -0.27 -14.22
C GLN A 190 -11.20 0.85 -14.71
N LEU A 191 -11.19 1.17 -16.02
CA LEU A 191 -12.08 2.18 -16.59
C LEU A 191 -13.56 1.85 -16.36
N LYS A 192 -13.97 0.59 -16.51
CA LYS A 192 -15.35 0.15 -16.20
C LYS A 192 -15.68 0.33 -14.72
N LEU A 193 -14.77 -0.03 -13.82
CA LEU A 193 -14.98 0.17 -12.38
C LEU A 193 -15.07 1.66 -12.01
N ILE A 194 -14.32 2.52 -12.70
CA ILE A 194 -14.38 3.98 -12.54
C ILE A 194 -15.72 4.52 -13.06
N ASP A 195 -16.24 4.00 -14.18
CA ASP A 195 -17.57 4.37 -14.70
C ASP A 195 -18.70 3.91 -13.76
N GLU A 196 -18.57 2.72 -13.17
CA GLU A 196 -19.49 2.25 -12.12
C GLU A 196 -19.44 3.15 -10.89
N PHE A 197 -18.24 3.55 -10.44
CA PHE A 197 -18.10 4.52 -9.35
C PHE A 197 -18.75 5.86 -9.70
N ASP A 198 -18.53 6.38 -10.91
CA ASP A 198 -19.12 7.66 -11.31
C ASP A 198 -20.65 7.61 -11.33
N SER A 199 -21.24 6.48 -11.72
CA SER A 199 -22.70 6.34 -11.79
C SER A 199 -23.37 5.93 -10.47
N LEU A 200 -22.73 5.11 -9.65
CA LEU A 200 -23.36 4.43 -8.51
C LEU A 200 -22.91 4.96 -7.14
N TYR A 201 -21.85 5.78 -7.07
CA TYR A 201 -21.32 6.27 -5.81
C TYR A 201 -22.33 7.10 -5.01
N LYS A 202 -22.38 6.84 -3.70
CA LYS A 202 -23.06 7.62 -2.67
C LYS A 202 -22.15 7.77 -1.46
N ALA A 203 -22.27 8.90 -0.76
CA ALA A 203 -21.47 9.19 0.44
C ALA A 203 -21.59 8.09 1.51
N GLU A 204 -22.79 7.54 1.73
CA GLU A 204 -23.04 6.44 2.68
C GLU A 204 -22.24 5.16 2.38
N ASP A 205 -21.79 4.98 1.13
CA ASP A 205 -21.01 3.83 0.68
C ASP A 205 -19.50 4.13 0.61
N ALA A 206 -19.01 5.29 1.05
CA ALA A 206 -17.62 5.72 0.88
C ALA A 206 -16.60 4.68 1.36
N ILE A 207 -16.78 4.14 2.57
CA ILE A 207 -15.90 3.10 3.14
C ILE A 207 -15.93 1.81 2.30
N LYS A 208 -17.11 1.43 1.79
CA LYS A 208 -17.27 0.24 0.96
C LYS A 208 -16.55 0.41 -0.39
N TRP A 209 -16.67 1.58 -1.01
CA TRP A 209 -15.95 1.91 -2.24
C TRP A 209 -14.44 1.96 -2.00
N TYR A 210 -14.00 2.58 -0.91
CA TYR A 210 -12.59 2.67 -0.53
C TYR A 210 -11.95 1.29 -0.32
N THR A 211 -12.64 0.40 0.39
CA THR A 211 -12.11 -0.93 0.71
C THR A 211 -12.30 -1.95 -0.41
N GLY A 212 -13.33 -1.78 -1.23
CA GLY A 212 -13.73 -2.73 -2.28
C GLY A 212 -13.08 -2.50 -3.64
N GLN A 213 -12.62 -1.27 -3.94
CA GLN A 213 -12.07 -0.95 -5.25
C GLN A 213 -10.56 -0.72 -5.23
N PRO A 214 -9.76 -1.50 -5.99
CA PRO A 214 -8.32 -1.35 -6.03
C PRO A 214 -7.83 0.04 -6.43
N PHE A 215 -8.49 0.68 -7.40
CA PHE A 215 -8.09 2.02 -7.86
C PHE A 215 -8.28 3.10 -6.79
N LEU A 216 -9.37 3.08 -6.00
CA LEU A 216 -9.58 4.05 -4.92
C LEU A 216 -8.59 3.81 -3.79
N TYR A 217 -8.53 2.56 -3.31
CA TYR A 217 -7.64 2.19 -2.21
C TYR A 217 -6.19 2.56 -2.52
N LYS A 218 -5.69 2.20 -3.71
CA LYS A 218 -4.29 2.37 -4.08
C LYS A 218 -3.91 3.84 -4.20
N ASN A 219 -4.72 4.63 -4.92
CA ASN A 219 -4.39 6.03 -5.17
C ASN A 219 -4.54 6.89 -3.91
N LEU A 220 -5.60 6.70 -3.12
CA LEU A 220 -5.79 7.46 -1.89
C LEU A 220 -4.73 7.12 -0.83
N ASN A 221 -4.42 5.83 -0.61
CA ASN A 221 -3.37 5.45 0.34
C ASN A 221 -1.99 5.93 -0.09
N LYS A 222 -1.71 5.93 -1.40
CA LYS A 222 -0.47 6.49 -1.92
C LYS A 222 -0.39 7.98 -1.58
N ALA A 223 -1.41 8.76 -1.93
CA ALA A 223 -1.45 10.20 -1.67
C ALA A 223 -1.30 10.53 -0.18
N LEU A 224 -1.95 9.77 0.70
CA LEU A 224 -1.82 9.91 2.15
C LEU A 224 -0.40 9.59 2.65
N ARG A 225 0.22 8.51 2.14
CA ARG A 225 1.58 8.12 2.53
C ARG A 225 2.62 9.13 2.06
N THR A 226 2.47 9.65 0.85
CA THR A 226 3.42 10.60 0.24
C THR A 226 3.14 12.05 0.56
N GLU A 227 2.05 12.35 1.28
CA GLU A 227 1.65 13.72 1.62
C GLU A 227 1.39 14.58 0.38
N ASP A 228 0.91 13.98 -0.70
CA ASP A 228 0.68 14.65 -1.99
C ASP A 228 -0.60 15.49 -1.91
N ILE A 229 -0.43 16.79 -1.64
CA ILE A 229 -1.53 17.74 -1.44
C ILE A 229 -2.40 17.87 -2.70
N GLU A 230 -1.81 17.83 -3.89
CA GLU A 230 -2.55 17.97 -5.14
C GLU A 230 -3.46 16.75 -5.37
N GLN A 231 -2.94 15.54 -5.13
CA GLN A 231 -3.76 14.33 -5.18
C GLN A 231 -4.82 14.34 -4.07
N LEU A 232 -4.46 14.67 -2.83
CA LEU A 232 -5.41 14.72 -1.72
C LEU A 232 -6.54 15.75 -1.99
N TYR A 233 -6.23 16.85 -2.67
CA TYR A 233 -7.25 17.80 -3.13
C TYR A 233 -8.20 17.17 -4.15
N LEU A 234 -7.72 16.35 -5.10
CA LEU A 234 -8.60 15.62 -6.02
C LEU A 234 -9.54 14.66 -5.27
N PHE A 235 -9.05 14.02 -4.22
CA PHE A 235 -9.84 13.12 -3.35
C PHE A 235 -10.74 13.84 -2.33
N ARG A 236 -10.74 15.18 -2.27
CA ARG A 236 -11.38 15.94 -1.18
C ARG A 236 -12.84 15.59 -0.90
N PHE A 237 -13.66 15.40 -1.94
CA PHE A 237 -15.08 15.07 -1.73
C PHE A 237 -15.21 13.68 -1.09
N PHE A 238 -14.42 12.72 -1.57
CA PHE A 238 -14.44 11.34 -1.10
C PHE A 238 -13.86 11.19 0.31
N ILE A 239 -12.89 12.04 0.69
CA ILE A 239 -12.34 12.07 2.06
C ILE A 239 -13.34 12.72 3.05
N THR A 240 -14.19 13.62 2.56
CA THR A 240 -15.17 14.34 3.37
C THR A 240 -16.41 13.49 3.66
N ASP A 241 -16.84 12.69 2.69
CA ASP A 241 -17.95 11.73 2.79
C ASP A 241 -17.65 10.57 3.76
#